data_AF-A0A6C0D0T8-F1
#
_entry.id   AF-A0A6C0D0T8-F1
#
_cell.length_a   1.000
_cell.length_b   1.000
_cell.length_c   1.000
_cell.angle_alpha   90.00
_cell.angle_beta   90.00
_cell.angle_gamma   90.00
#
_symmetry.space_group_name_H-M   'P 1'
#
loop_
_entity.id
_entity.type
_entity.pdbx_description
1 polymer ?
#
loop_
_entity_poly.entity_id
_entity_poly.type
_entity_poly.pdbx_seq_one_letter_code
_entity_poly.pdbx_strand_id
1 'polypeptide(L)'
;MKYNCTFHGLNEWSDAMFEKFGWMTLAVRDGNMEHVRSYISGLKYLAMKIKEKHAETIDVDRKNDLMELQTNILYLHGMAKKLLK
;
A
#
# COMPACT_ATOMS: atom_id res chain seq x y z
N MET A 1 11.40 16.94 -21.20
CA MET A 1 10.27 15.98 -21.17
C MET A 1 9.72 15.95 -19.74
N LYS A 2 8.59 16.62 -19.48
CA LYS A 2 7.86 16.50 -18.22
C LYS A 2 7.11 15.17 -18.28
N TYR A 3 7.54 14.18 -17.50
CA TYR A 3 6.71 12.99 -17.27
C TYR A 3 5.54 13.45 -16.43
N ASN A 4 4.35 13.50 -17.04
CA ASN A 4 3.10 13.55 -16.31
C ASN A 4 3.04 12.28 -15.47
N CYS A 5 3.44 12.37 -14.20
CA CYS A 5 3.06 11.41 -13.16
C CYS A 5 1.56 11.60 -12.97
N THR A 6 0.76 11.20 -13.95
CA THR A 6 -0.69 11.37 -13.93
C THR A 6 -1.23 10.49 -12.83
N PHE A 7 -2.01 11.09 -11.94
CA PHE A 7 -2.91 10.49 -10.95
C PHE A 7 -3.57 9.16 -11.36
N HIS A 8 -3.61 8.82 -12.64
CA HIS A 8 -4.00 7.51 -13.16
C HIS A 8 -3.27 6.33 -12.49
N GLY A 9 -1.93 6.36 -12.37
CA GLY A 9 -1.20 5.24 -11.76
C GLY A 9 -1.46 5.08 -10.26
N LEU A 10 -1.66 6.20 -9.56
CA LEU A 10 -2.06 6.20 -8.14
C LEU A 10 -3.52 5.77 -7.95
N ASN A 11 -4.41 6.13 -8.88
CA ASN A 11 -5.80 5.69 -8.88
C ASN A 11 -5.90 4.19 -9.16
N GLU A 12 -5.25 3.68 -10.21
CA GLU A 12 -5.20 2.24 -10.50
C GLU A 12 -4.64 1.45 -9.31
N TRP A 13 -3.59 1.98 -8.68
CA TRP A 13 -3.03 1.39 -7.48
C TRP A 13 -4.02 1.41 -6.30
N SER A 14 -4.76 2.51 -6.12
CA SER A 14 -5.78 2.62 -5.05
C SER A 14 -6.95 1.66 -5.28
N ASP A 15 -7.45 1.54 -6.51
CA ASP A 15 -8.52 0.63 -6.89
C ASP A 15 -8.10 -0.83 -6.66
N ALA A 16 -6.90 -1.19 -7.13
CA ALA A 16 -6.33 -2.53 -6.89
C ALA A 16 -6.18 -2.82 -5.39
N MET A 17 -5.85 -1.81 -4.57
CA MET A 17 -5.70 -1.96 -3.13
C MET A 17 -7.03 -2.23 -2.42
N PHE A 18 -8.13 -1.57 -2.81
CA PHE A 18 -9.46 -1.87 -2.29
C PHE A 18 -9.95 -3.25 -2.73
N GLU A 19 -9.65 -3.66 -3.95
CA GLU A 19 -9.97 -5.01 -4.42
C GLU A 19 -9.24 -6.07 -3.57
N LYS A 20 -7.93 -5.91 -3.36
CA LYS A 20 -7.14 -6.80 -2.49
C LYS A 20 -7.65 -6.79 -1.05
N PHE A 21 -8.17 -5.67 -0.55
CA PHE A 21 -8.83 -5.62 0.74
C PHE A 21 -10.09 -6.48 0.80
N GLY A 22 -10.95 -6.41 -0.21
CA GLY A 22 -12.13 -7.28 -0.33
C GLY A 22 -11.76 -8.77 -0.35
N TRP A 23 -10.71 -9.13 -1.10
CA TRP A 23 -10.17 -10.50 -1.12
C TRP A 23 -9.68 -10.95 0.27
N MET A 24 -9.01 -10.07 1.03
CA MET A 24 -8.60 -10.38 2.41
C MET A 24 -9.79 -10.60 3.34
N THR A 25 -10.86 -9.81 3.21
CA THR A 25 -12.08 -10.01 4.00
C THR A 25 -12.70 -11.39 3.76
N LEU A 26 -12.79 -11.81 2.50
CA LEU A 26 -13.27 -13.14 2.14
C LEU A 26 -12.33 -14.25 2.66
N ALA A 27 -11.02 -14.07 2.51
CA ALA A 27 -10.03 -15.02 2.98
C ALA A 27 -10.10 -15.23 4.50
N VAL A 28 -10.29 -14.17 5.30
CA VAL A 28 -10.49 -14.30 6.75
C VAL A 28 -11.76 -15.08 7.07
N ARG A 29 -12.88 -14.76 6.41
CA ARG A 29 -14.16 -15.46 6.59
C ARG A 29 -14.01 -16.97 6.34
N ASP A 30 -13.22 -17.35 5.34
CA ASP A 30 -13.00 -18.73 4.94
C ASP A 30 -11.85 -19.41 5.73
N GLY A 31 -11.35 -18.76 6.80
CA GLY A 31 -10.34 -19.32 7.71
C GLY A 31 -8.89 -19.18 7.22
N ASN A 32 -8.65 -18.54 6.07
CA ASN A 32 -7.33 -18.36 5.49
C ASN A 32 -6.57 -17.16 6.08
N MET A 33 -6.30 -17.22 7.38
CA MET A 33 -5.63 -16.14 8.13
C MET A 33 -4.14 -16.00 7.79
N GLU A 34 -3.47 -17.07 7.37
CA GLU A 34 -2.03 -17.05 7.09
C GLU A 34 -1.68 -16.19 5.88
N HIS A 35 -2.43 -16.31 4.78
CA HIS A 35 -2.22 -15.49 3.59
C HIS A 35 -2.47 -14.01 3.89
N VAL A 36 -3.47 -13.71 4.72
CA VAL A 36 -3.76 -12.34 5.17
C VAL A 36 -2.62 -11.78 6.04
N ARG A 37 -2.06 -12.57 6.95
CA ARG A 37 -0.88 -12.19 7.75
C ARG A 37 0.36 -11.94 6.87
N SER A 38 0.57 -12.79 5.88
CA SER A 38 1.66 -12.65 4.90
C SER A 38 1.51 -11.35 4.11
N TYR A 39 0.31 -11.05 3.61
CA TYR A 39 0.04 -9.79 2.91
C TYR A 39 0.26 -8.56 3.79
N ILE A 40 -0.22 -8.58 5.04
CA ILE A 40 0.02 -7.50 6.02
C ILE A 40 1.53 -7.28 6.24
N SER A 41 2.30 -8.36 6.35
CA SER A 41 3.76 -8.27 6.47
C SER A 41 4.40 -7.65 5.23
N GLY A 42 3.91 -8.02 4.04
CA GLY A 42 4.30 -7.42 2.76
C GLY A 42 4.02 -5.91 2.70
N LEU A 43 2.82 -5.47 3.11
CA LEU A 43 2.48 -4.04 3.17
C LEU A 43 3.42 -3.27 4.10
N LYS A 44 3.74 -3.82 5.27
CA LYS A 44 4.69 -3.20 6.21
C LYS A 44 6.08 -3.08 5.60
N TYR A 45 6.55 -4.13 4.93
CA TYR A 45 7.85 -4.13 4.26
C TYR A 45 7.90 -3.10 3.12
N LEU A 46 6.83 -3.03 2.30
CA LEU A 46 6.73 -2.06 1.21
C LEU A 46 6.75 -0.61 1.75
N ALA A 47 5.99 -0.32 2.80
CA ALA A 47 6.00 1.01 3.45
C ALA A 47 7.40 1.38 3.97
N MET A 48 8.17 0.41 4.47
CA MET A 48 9.56 0.62 4.88
C MET A 48 10.46 0.93 3.68
N LYS A 49 10.34 0.17 2.59
CA LYS A 49 11.13 0.41 1.36
C LYS A 49 10.81 1.74 0.68
N ILE A 50 9.56 2.18 0.70
CA ILE A 50 9.19 3.51 0.20
C ILE A 50 9.79 4.60 1.10
N LYS A 51 9.84 4.41 2.42
CA LYS A 51 10.51 5.34 3.34
C LYS A 51 11.99 5.48 3.05
N GLU A 52 12.68 4.36 2.83
CA GLU A 52 14.09 4.34 2.44
C GLU A 52 14.27 5.10 1.13
N LYS A 53 13.43 4.81 0.12
CA LYS A 53 13.50 5.48 -1.18
C LYS A 53 13.21 6.97 -1.10
N HIS A 54 12.27 7.37 -0.25
CA HIS A 54 11.96 8.77 0.02
C HIS A 54 13.18 9.51 0.58
N ALA A 55 13.94 8.89 1.49
CA ALA A 55 15.15 9.49 2.05
C ALA A 55 16.25 9.72 1.00
N GLU A 56 16.38 8.80 0.03
CA GLU A 56 17.34 8.89 -1.08
C GLU A 56 16.91 9.86 -2.20
N THR A 57 15.63 10.20 -2.29
CA THR A 57 15.09 10.99 -3.39
C THR A 57 15.36 12.47 -3.18
N ILE A 58 15.98 13.13 -4.16
CA ILE A 58 16.30 14.56 -4.09
C ILE A 58 15.14 15.41 -4.59
N ASP A 59 14.49 14.96 -5.66
CA ASP A 59 13.38 15.65 -6.31
C ASP A 59 12.16 15.77 -5.37
N VAL A 60 11.68 17.00 -5.18
CA VAL A 60 10.65 17.32 -4.19
C VAL A 60 9.30 16.74 -4.57
N ASP A 61 8.92 16.80 -5.86
CA ASP A 61 7.65 16.28 -6.35
C ASP A 61 7.61 14.76 -6.16
N ARG A 62 8.68 14.05 -6.53
CA ARG A 62 8.80 12.60 -6.29
C ARG A 62 8.81 12.23 -4.81
N LYS A 63 9.38 13.07 -3.94
CA LYS A 63 9.29 12.86 -2.49
C LYS A 63 7.85 12.93 -2.01
N ASN A 64 7.10 13.93 -2.45
CA ASN A 64 5.69 14.06 -2.09
C ASN A 64 4.87 12.85 -2.57
N ASP A 65 5.09 12.41 -3.82
CA ASP A 65 4.44 11.21 -4.37
C ASP A 65 4.73 9.95 -3.53
N LEU A 66 6.00 9.75 -3.14
CA LEU A 66 6.41 8.62 -2.29
C LEU A 66 5.79 8.71 -0.89
N MET A 67 5.67 9.90 -0.32
CA MET A 67 5.05 10.12 0.99
C MET A 67 3.54 9.83 0.95
N GLU A 68 2.85 10.24 -0.11
CA GLU A 68 1.44 9.94 -0.34
C GLU A 68 1.22 8.42 -0.48
N LEU A 69 2.02 7.76 -1.32
CA LEU A 69 1.98 6.31 -1.49
C LEU A 69 2.24 5.57 -0.17
N GLN A 70 3.25 5.99 0.59
CA GLN A 70 3.54 5.41 1.91
C GLN A 70 2.35 5.54 2.86
N THR A 71 1.70 6.70 2.88
CA THR A 71 0.55 6.99 3.73
C THR A 71 -0.61 6.05 3.40
N ASN A 72 -0.91 5.87 2.10
CA ASN A 72 -1.97 4.97 1.66
C ASN A 72 -1.69 3.51 2.04
N ILE A 73 -0.44 3.06 1.92
CA ILE A 73 -0.05 1.70 2.34
C ILE A 73 -0.23 1.51 3.85
N LEU A 74 0.18 2.49 4.66
CA LEU A 74 0.04 2.43 6.11
C LEU A 74 -1.44 2.40 6.52
N TYR A 75 -2.29 3.15 5.83
CA TYR A 75 -3.74 3.11 6.02
C TYR A 75 -4.29 1.71 5.72
N LEU A 76 -3.97 1.12 4.56
CA LEU A 76 -4.43 -0.23 4.23
C LEU A 76 -3.91 -1.25 5.24
N HIS A 77 -2.64 -1.19 5.61
CA HIS A 77 -2.06 -2.07 6.62
C HIS A 77 -2.81 -1.98 7.94
N GLY A 78 -3.20 -0.77 8.35
CA GLY A 78 -4.04 -0.53 9.52
C GLY A 78 -5.42 -1.18 9.41
N MET A 79 -6.08 -1.08 8.25
CA MET A 79 -7.38 -1.71 8.01
C MET A 79 -7.27 -3.24 7.94
N ALA A 80 -6.30 -3.77 7.21
CA ALA A 80 -6.07 -5.20 7.07
C ALA A 80 -5.78 -5.86 8.43
N LYS A 81 -5.03 -5.19 9.32
CA LYS A 81 -4.80 -5.68 10.68
C LYS A 81 -6.08 -5.79 11.52
N LYS A 82 -7.12 -5.00 11.23
CA LYS A 82 -8.42 -5.12 11.92
C LYS A 82 -9.17 -6.39 11.51
N LEU A 83 -8.90 -6.96 10.33
CA LEU A 83 -9.51 -8.21 9.89
C LEU A 83 -9.03 -9.43 10.69
N LEU A 84 -7.89 -9.33 11.37
CA LEU A 84 -7.30 -10.42 12.16
C LEU A 84 -7.54 -10.27 13.67
N LYS A 85 -8.36 -9.30 14.09
CA LYS A 85 -8.76 -9.09 15.49
C LYS A 85 -10.16 -9.61 15.70
#